data_AF-A0A3D1ZJZ2-F1
#
_entry.id   AF-A0A3D1ZJZ2-F1
#
_cell.length_a   1.000
_cell.length_b   1.000
_cell.length_c   1.000
_cell.angle_alpha   90.00
_cell.angle_beta   90.00
_cell.angle_gamma   90.00
#
_symmetry.space_group_name_H-M   'P 1'
#
loop_
_entity.id
_entity.type
_entity.pdbx_description
1 polymer ?
#
loop_
_entity_poly.entity_id
_entity_poly.type
_entity_poly.pdbx_seq_one_letter_code
_entity_poly.pdbx_strand_id
1 'polypeptide(L)' 'PAGFPMLAGQHAEYLAIQLRHFSIGNRHNDGEGKVMRDIAERMNDNEIQAVASYIAGLRP' A
#
# COMPACT_ATOMS: atom_id res chain seq x y z
N PRO A 1 -20.22 1.96 3.60
CA PRO A 1 -18.90 1.73 4.25
C PRO A 1 -17.78 2.04 3.26
N ALA A 2 -16.68 2.68 3.70
CA ALA A 2 -15.63 3.19 2.82
C ALA A 2 -14.70 2.12 2.20
N GLY A 3 -14.94 0.82 2.46
CA GLY A 3 -14.34 -0.28 1.70
C GLY A 3 -12.83 -0.53 1.91
N PHE A 4 -12.24 0.00 2.99
CA PHE A 4 -10.81 -0.17 3.26
C PHE A 4 -10.47 -1.63 3.60
N PRO A 5 -9.50 -2.25 2.89
CA PRO A 5 -9.13 -3.64 3.11
C PRO A 5 -8.33 -3.81 4.41
N MET A 6 -8.44 -4.98 5.03
CA MET A 6 -7.54 -5.38 6.12
C MET A 6 -6.15 -5.66 5.55
N LEU A 7 -5.12 -5.12 6.20
CA LEU A 7 -3.72 -5.27 5.78
C LEU A 7 -2.86 -6.06 6.77
N ALA A 8 -3.29 -6.18 8.03
CA ALA A 8 -2.54 -6.89 9.06
C ALA A 8 -2.30 -8.35 8.67
N GLY A 9 -1.06 -8.82 8.82
CA GLY A 9 -0.66 -10.19 8.49
C GLY A 9 -0.53 -10.49 6.99
N GLN A 10 -0.70 -9.50 6.11
CA GLN A 10 -0.49 -9.68 4.67
C GLN A 10 1.01 -9.81 4.34
N HIS A 11 1.35 -10.53 3.28
CA HIS A 11 2.74 -10.71 2.86
C HIS A 11 3.42 -9.39 2.51
N ALA A 12 4.61 -9.16 3.09
CA ALA A 12 5.39 -7.94 2.86
C ALA A 12 5.67 -7.70 1.37
N GLU A 13 6.02 -8.75 0.61
CA GLU A 13 6.27 -8.63 -0.82
C GLU A 13 5.02 -8.15 -1.58
N TYR A 14 3.85 -8.70 -1.27
CA TYR A 14 2.59 -8.27 -1.87
C TYR A 14 2.31 -6.80 -1.54
N LEU A 15 2.43 -6.40 -0.27
CA LEU A 15 2.21 -5.02 0.16
C LEU A 15 3.15 -4.04 -0.55
N ALA A 16 4.43 -4.38 -0.67
CA ALA A 16 5.40 -3.57 -1.38
C ALA A 16 5.07 -3.42 -2.87
N ILE A 17 4.69 -4.50 -3.55
CA ILE A 17 4.27 -4.46 -4.96
C ILE A 17 3.05 -3.56 -5.13
N GLN A 18 2.05 -3.68 -4.25
CA GLN A 18 0.85 -2.85 -4.35
C GLN A 18 1.15 -1.37 -4.10
N LEU A 19 1.97 -1.04 -3.10
CA LEU A 19 2.40 0.33 -2.83
C LEU A 19 3.16 0.92 -4.02
N ARG A 20 4.10 0.18 -4.62
CA ARG A 20 4.78 0.61 -5.85
C ARG A 20 3.79 0.83 -6.99
N HIS A 21 2.85 -0.10 -7.19
CA HIS A 21 1.88 0.05 -8.26
C HIS A 21 1.00 1.29 -8.08
N PHE A 22 0.64 1.65 -6.85
CA PHE A 22 -0.04 2.91 -6.57
C PHE A 22 0.86 4.12 -6.82
N SER A 23 2.13 4.08 -6.41
CA SER A 23 3.05 5.22 -6.57
C SER A 23 3.34 5.56 -8.03
N ILE A 24 3.43 4.55 -8.91
CA ILE A 24 3.66 4.75 -10.36
C ILE A 24 2.36 4.75 -11.19
N GLY A 25 1.19 4.66 -10.55
CA GLY A 25 -0.12 4.69 -11.23
C GLY A 25 -0.55 3.40 -11.95
N ASN A 26 0.24 2.32 -11.87
CA ASN A 26 -0.15 0.99 -12.39
C ASN A 26 -1.39 0.41 -11.68
N ARG A 27 -1.64 0.79 -10.43
CA ARG A 27 -2.86 0.47 -9.70
C ARG A 27 -3.63 1.77 -9.41
N HIS A 28 -4.89 1.79 -9.82
CA HIS A 28 -5.74 2.99 -9.74
C HIS A 28 -7.19 2.68 -9.33
N ASN A 29 -7.42 1.57 -8.61
CA ASN A 29 -8.74 1.10 -8.20
C ASN A 29 -9.23 1.67 -6.86
N ASP A 30 -8.58 2.70 -6.34
CA ASP A 30 -8.92 3.46 -5.14
C ASP A 30 -9.92 4.62 -5.41
N GLY A 31 -10.52 4.63 -6.61
CA GLY A 31 -11.58 5.56 -7.01
C GLY A 31 -11.09 6.98 -7.30
N GLU A 32 -12.05 7.89 -7.47
CA GLU A 32 -11.78 9.32 -7.79
C GLU A 32 -11.07 10.06 -6.64
N GLY A 33 -11.15 9.53 -5.42
CA GLY A 33 -10.48 10.10 -4.25
C GLY A 33 -8.97 9.84 -4.21
N LYS A 34 -8.45 8.91 -5.05
CA LYS A 34 -7.01 8.64 -5.23
C LYS A 34 -6.21 8.41 -3.95
N VAL A 35 -6.88 7.96 -2.89
CA VAL A 35 -6.33 7.93 -1.53
C VAL A 35 -5.00 7.17 -1.44
N MET A 36 -4.89 6.04 -2.12
CA MET A 36 -3.66 5.25 -2.08
C MET A 36 -2.59 5.80 -3.02
N ARG A 37 -2.98 6.37 -4.17
CA ARG A 37 -2.02 7.01 -5.09
C ARG A 37 -1.38 8.26 -4.47
N ASP A 38 -2.17 9.13 -3.84
CA ASP A 38 -1.72 10.36 -3.18
C ASP A 38 -0.76 10.09 -2.01
N ILE A 39 -0.89 8.94 -1.34
CA ILE A 39 0.01 8.53 -0.26
C ILE A 39 1.27 7.89 -0.85
N ALA A 40 1.10 6.93 -1.77
CA ALA A 40 2.20 6.13 -2.30
C ALA A 40 3.15 6.94 -3.18
N GLU A 41 2.69 7.97 -3.90
CA GLU A 41 3.53 8.84 -4.72
C GLU A 41 4.60 9.60 -3.90
N ARG A 42 4.38 9.75 -2.60
CA ARG A 42 5.28 10.47 -1.68
C ARG A 42 6.33 9.57 -1.05
N MET A 43 6.24 8.25 -1.28
CA MET A 43 7.12 7.26 -0.68
C MET A 43 8.27 6.92 -1.62
N ASN A 44 9.47 6.81 -1.06
CA ASN A 44 10.59 6.17 -1.76
C ASN A 44 10.59 4.65 -1.54
N ASP A 45 11.43 3.93 -2.29
CA ASP A 45 11.50 2.46 -2.22
C ASP A 45 11.83 1.92 -0.82
N ASN A 46 12.68 2.61 -0.04
CA ASN A 46 13.04 2.17 1.30
C ASN A 46 11.84 2.31 2.26
N GLU A 47 11.08 3.40 2.14
CA GLU A 47 9.85 3.61 2.92
C GLU A 47 8.78 2.58 2.57
N ILE A 48 8.63 2.26 1.28
CA ILE A 48 7.70 1.20 0.83
C ILE A 48 8.06 -0.14 1.47
N GLN A 49 9.35 -0.51 1.46
CA GLN A 49 9.80 -1.75 2.09
C GLN A 49 9.57 -1.73 3.60
N ALA A 50 9.92 -0.63 4.27
CA ALA A 50 9.75 -0.49 5.72
C ALA A 50 8.28 -0.64 6.15
N VAL A 51 7.36 0.06 5.46
CA VAL A 51 5.92 -0.02 5.73
C VAL A 51 5.38 -1.42 5.45
N ALA A 52 5.78 -2.03 4.33
CA ALA A 52 5.35 -3.37 3.98
C ALA A 52 5.80 -4.42 5.01
N SER A 53 7.06 -4.35 5.47
CA SER A 53 7.58 -5.23 6.52
C SER A 53 6.87 -5.01 7.85
N TYR A 54 6.60 -3.75 8.22
CA TYR A 54 5.87 -3.44 9.45
C TYR A 54 4.45 -4.02 9.43
N ILE A 55 3.69 -3.75 8.37
CA ILE A 55 2.30 -4.19 8.24
C ILE A 55 2.21 -5.73 8.23
N ALA A 56 3.16 -6.41 7.60
CA ALA A 56 3.21 -7.87 7.57
C ALA A 56 3.40 -8.49 8.97
N GLY A 57 4.06 -7.77 9.89
CA GLY A 57 4.25 -8.21 11.28
C GLY A 57 3.07 -7.91 12.21
N LEU A 58 2.06 -7.15 11.74
CA LEU A 58 0.87 -6.87 12.55
C LEU A 58 0.02 -8.12 12.71
N ARG A 59 -0.47 -8.34 13.93
CA ARG A 59 -1.44 -9.41 14.20
C ARG A 59 -2.81 -9.01 13.66
N PRO A 60 -3.50 -9.91 12.92
CA PRO A 60 -4.88 -9.70 12.45
C PRO A 60 -5.87 -9.44 13.59
#